data_AF-A0A2M6YCZ3-F1
#
_entry.id   AF-A0A2M6YCZ3-F1
#
_cell.length_a   1.000
_cell.length_b   1.000
_cell.length_c   1.000
_cell.angle_alpha   90.00
_cell.angle_beta   90.00
_cell.angle_gamma   90.00
#
_symmetry.space_group_name_H-M   'P 1'
#
loop_
_entity.id
_entity.type
_entity.pdbx_description
1 polymer ?
#
loop_
_entity_poly.entity_id
_entity_poly.type
_entity_poly.pdbx_seq_one_letter_code
_entity_poly.pdbx_strand_id
1 'polypeptide(L)'
;MEKDRKKIWSIALGELEVVISKANFQTWFSGTFIFEFKNGILTVGVRSIFIEDYLKKHYIKDIKSAVEKQLSEPIKEIKFKVASELGKDQIKDRKTKVIHNPVDNSDTFSHSGQPVDNSQNKDLKISYAF
;
A
#
# COMPACT_ATOMS: atom_id res chain seq x y z
N MET A 1 -3.15 -16.26 21.02
CA MET A 1 -2.68 -14.99 20.44
C MET A 1 -2.99 -14.83 18.96
N GLU A 2 -2.83 -15.83 18.08
CA GLU A 2 -3.22 -15.68 16.65
C GLU A 2 -4.74 -15.75 16.43
N LYS A 3 -5.43 -16.67 17.14
CA LYS A 3 -6.89 -16.79 17.11
C LYS A 3 -7.60 -15.50 17.57
N ASP A 4 -7.01 -14.79 18.53
CA ASP A 4 -7.58 -13.55 19.09
C ASP A 4 -7.58 -12.42 18.06
N ARG A 5 -6.51 -12.28 17.27
CA ARG A 5 -6.41 -11.26 16.21
C ARG A 5 -7.43 -11.47 15.09
N LYS A 6 -7.63 -12.72 14.66
CA LYS A 6 -8.64 -13.04 13.63
C LYS A 6 -10.05 -12.71 14.11
N LYS A 7 -10.35 -13.05 15.38
CA LYS A 7 -11.64 -12.72 15.99
C LYS A 7 -11.84 -11.21 16.09
N ILE A 8 -10.86 -10.47 16.60
CA ILE A 8 -10.90 -9.01 16.69
C ILE A 8 -11.16 -8.38 15.32
N TRP A 9 -10.39 -8.81 14.31
CA TRP A 9 -10.53 -8.26 12.96
C TRP A 9 -11.89 -8.60 12.36
N SER A 10 -12.40 -9.81 12.55
CA SER A 10 -13.73 -10.19 12.06
C SER A 10 -14.85 -9.34 12.67
N ILE A 11 -14.75 -9.00 13.96
CA ILE A 11 -15.72 -8.12 14.62
C ILE A 11 -15.59 -6.69 14.05
N ALA A 12 -14.36 -6.18 13.94
CA ALA A 12 -14.11 -4.86 13.37
C ALA A 12 -14.60 -4.74 11.91
N LEU A 13 -14.40 -5.77 11.08
CA LEU A 13 -14.91 -5.83 9.72
C LEU A 13 -16.44 -5.77 9.66
N GLY A 14 -17.13 -6.43 10.59
CA GLY A 14 -18.59 -6.36 10.70
C GLY A 14 -19.08 -4.94 11.02
N GLU A 15 -18.39 -4.22 11.91
CA GLU A 15 -18.70 -2.81 12.19
C GLU A 15 -18.43 -1.91 10.96
N LEU A 16 -17.32 -2.15 10.26
CA LEU A 16 -16.94 -1.41 9.06
C LEU A 16 -17.91 -1.63 7.89
N GLU A 17 -18.44 -2.84 7.74
CA GLU A 17 -19.43 -3.16 6.70
C GLU A 17 -20.75 -2.40 6.87
N VAL A 18 -21.11 -2.03 8.11
CA VAL A 18 -22.32 -1.25 8.39
C VAL A 18 -22.15 0.23 8.01
N VAL A 19 -20.96 0.78 8.19
CA VAL A 19 -20.70 2.23 7.98
C VAL A 19 -20.13 2.55 6.59
N ILE A 20 -19.56 1.56 5.90
CA ILE A 20 -18.97 1.72 4.57
C ILE A 20 -19.92 1.15 3.51
N SER A 21 -20.00 1.77 2.33
CA SER A 21 -20.79 1.20 1.24
C SER A 21 -20.26 -0.19 0.84
N LYS A 22 -21.18 -1.11 0.52
CA LYS A 22 -20.87 -2.50 0.17
C LYS A 22 -19.75 -2.63 -0.89
N ALA A 23 -19.79 -1.80 -1.93
CA ALA A 23 -18.79 -1.81 -3.00
C ALA A 23 -17.39 -1.41 -2.51
N ASN A 24 -17.30 -0.36 -1.68
CA ASN A 24 -16.03 0.08 -1.11
C ASN A 24 -15.48 -0.95 -0.13
N PHE A 25 -16.34 -1.50 0.73
CA PHE A 25 -15.95 -2.54 1.67
C PHE A 25 -15.35 -3.76 0.96
N GLN A 26 -16.08 -4.32 -0.01
CA GLN A 26 -15.63 -5.50 -0.77
C GLN A 26 -14.33 -5.25 -1.56
N THR A 27 -14.13 -4.04 -2.06
CA THR A 27 -12.93 -3.71 -2.87
C THR A 27 -11.69 -3.53 -2.01
N TRP A 28 -11.82 -2.76 -0.92
CA TRP A 28 -10.68 -2.27 -0.15
C TRP A 28 -10.36 -3.10 1.10
N PHE A 29 -11.35 -3.79 1.68
CA PHE A 29 -11.17 -4.57 2.90
C PHE A 29 -11.04 -6.08 2.65
N SER A 30 -11.34 -6.54 1.44
CA SER A 30 -11.19 -7.96 1.10
C SER A 30 -9.73 -8.42 1.19
N GLY A 31 -9.52 -9.51 1.93
CA GLY A 31 -8.18 -10.08 2.17
C GLY A 31 -7.29 -9.25 3.10
N THR A 32 -7.86 -8.28 3.82
CA THR A 32 -7.15 -7.57 4.89
C THR A 32 -7.20 -8.33 6.20
N PHE A 33 -6.17 -8.19 7.02
CA PHE A 33 -6.10 -8.87 8.32
C PHE A 33 -5.20 -8.11 9.31
N ILE A 34 -5.33 -8.39 10.61
CA ILE A 34 -4.37 -7.88 11.59
C ILE A 34 -3.09 -8.71 11.51
N PHE A 35 -2.00 -8.09 11.05
CA PHE A 35 -0.68 -8.68 11.02
C PHE A 35 -0.10 -8.80 12.43
N GLU A 36 -0.08 -7.70 13.18
CA GLU A 36 0.44 -7.64 14.55
C GLU A 36 -0.18 -6.45 15.31
N PHE A 37 -0.29 -6.55 16.64
CA PHE A 37 -0.55 -5.41 17.53
C PHE A 37 0.47 -5.44 18.66
N LYS A 38 1.32 -4.43 18.75
CA LYS A 38 2.42 -4.38 19.72
C LYS A 38 2.76 -2.94 20.11
N ASN A 39 2.95 -2.68 21.41
CA ASN A 39 3.29 -1.37 21.96
C ASN A 39 2.29 -0.25 21.54
N GLY A 40 1.01 -0.59 21.35
CA GLY A 40 -0.01 0.34 20.86
C GLY A 40 0.03 0.62 19.35
N ILE A 41 0.85 -0.11 18.60
CA ILE A 41 0.95 0.00 17.13
C ILE A 41 0.19 -1.17 16.51
N LEU A 42 -0.87 -0.87 15.76
CA LEU A 42 -1.62 -1.83 14.97
C LEU A 42 -1.02 -1.93 13.57
N THR A 43 -0.61 -3.12 13.15
CA THR A 43 -0.17 -3.38 11.76
C THR A 43 -1.23 -4.18 11.03
N VAL A 44 -1.78 -3.59 9.96
CA VAL A 44 -2.78 -4.22 9.09
C VAL A 44 -2.09 -4.79 7.84
N GLY A 45 -2.30 -6.07 7.59
CA GLY A 45 -1.90 -6.76 6.37
C GLY A 45 -2.84 -6.43 5.22
N VAL A 46 -2.28 -6.06 4.06
CA VAL A 46 -3.03 -5.79 2.83
C VAL A 46 -2.46 -6.59 1.65
N ARG A 47 -3.25 -6.80 0.59
CA ARG A 47 -2.82 -7.54 -0.60
C ARG A 47 -1.96 -6.72 -1.59
N SER A 48 -1.95 -5.39 -1.50
CA SER A 48 -1.19 -4.51 -2.40
C SER A 48 -1.00 -3.11 -1.82
N ILE A 49 0.05 -2.41 -2.27
CA ILE A 49 0.37 -1.03 -1.89
C ILE A 49 -0.78 -0.04 -2.18
N PHE A 50 -1.54 -0.28 -3.25
CA PHE A 50 -2.66 0.60 -3.61
C PHE A 50 -3.77 0.57 -2.55
N ILE A 51 -3.96 -0.58 -1.91
CA ILE A 51 -4.96 -0.75 -0.85
C ILE A 51 -4.46 -0.12 0.43
N GLU A 52 -3.18 -0.25 0.73
CA GLU A 52 -2.56 0.48 1.84
C GLU A 52 -2.79 1.99 1.70
N ASP A 53 -2.44 2.59 0.56
CA ASP A 53 -2.58 4.03 0.37
C ASP A 53 -4.04 4.48 0.48
N TYR A 54 -4.97 3.70 -0.10
CA TYR A 54 -6.39 4.01 -0.05
C TYR A 54 -6.95 3.91 1.38
N LEU A 55 -6.68 2.80 2.09
CA LEU A 55 -7.16 2.61 3.46
C LEU A 55 -6.56 3.65 4.41
N LYS A 56 -5.27 3.96 4.25
CA LYS A 56 -4.59 4.99 5.04
C LYS A 56 -5.20 6.37 4.85
N LYS A 57 -5.58 6.72 3.63
CA LYS A 57 -6.18 8.02 3.32
C LYS A 57 -7.64 8.13 3.74
N HIS A 58 -8.42 7.07 3.55
CA HIS A 58 -9.88 7.14 3.64
C HIS A 58 -10.46 6.54 4.92
N TYR A 59 -9.83 5.52 5.51
CA TYR A 59 -10.45 4.69 6.55
C TYR A 59 -9.61 4.51 7.81
N ILE A 60 -8.54 5.28 7.99
CA ILE A 60 -7.67 5.13 9.18
C ILE A 60 -8.43 5.39 10.49
N LYS A 61 -9.39 6.33 10.48
CA LYS A 61 -10.22 6.66 11.64
C LYS A 61 -11.25 5.57 11.92
N ASP A 62 -11.92 5.07 10.89
CA ASP A 62 -12.92 4.01 11.01
C ASP A 62 -12.28 2.70 11.49
N ILE A 63 -11.13 2.34 10.92
CA ILE A 63 -10.34 1.17 11.34
C ILE A 63 -9.91 1.33 12.80
N LYS A 64 -9.40 2.50 13.19
CA LYS A 64 -9.03 2.75 14.59
C LYS A 64 -10.20 2.53 15.53
N SER A 65 -11.33 3.19 15.25
CA SER A 65 -12.52 3.13 16.08
C SER A 65 -13.07 1.70 16.21
N ALA A 66 -13.14 0.97 15.10
CA ALA A 66 -13.64 -0.40 15.07
C ALA A 66 -12.74 -1.38 15.86
N VAL A 67 -11.42 -1.24 15.75
CA VAL A 67 -10.48 -2.15 16.43
C VAL A 67 -10.27 -1.79 17.90
N GLU A 68 -10.24 -0.49 18.24
CA GLU A 68 -9.99 -0.02 19.60
C GLU A 68 -11.07 -0.49 20.60
N LYS A 69 -12.32 -0.64 20.17
CA LYS A 69 -13.41 -1.23 20.99
C LYS A 69 -13.16 -2.68 21.39
N GLN A 70 -12.34 -3.41 20.63
CA GLN A 70 -12.07 -4.83 20.82
C GLN A 70 -10.72 -5.07 21.52
N LEU A 71 -9.94 -4.02 21.76
CA LEU A 71 -8.65 -4.08 22.43
C LEU A 71 -8.75 -3.54 23.85
N SER A 72 -7.95 -4.11 24.75
CA SER A 72 -7.81 -3.60 26.12
C SER A 72 -6.86 -2.39 26.20
N GLU A 73 -6.03 -2.19 25.19
CA GLU A 73 -5.05 -1.11 25.10
C GLU A 73 -5.39 -0.16 23.94
N PRO A 74 -5.16 1.16 24.10
CA PRO A 74 -5.46 2.13 23.06
C PRO A 74 -4.50 2.03 21.87
N ILE A 75 -5.01 2.38 20.69
CA ILE A 75 -4.21 2.39 19.45
C ILE A 75 -3.53 3.75 19.31
N LYS A 76 -2.20 3.77 19.43
CA LYS A 76 -1.36 4.96 19.23
C LYS A 76 -1.11 5.23 17.76
N GLU A 77 -0.86 4.18 16.98
CA GLU A 77 -0.51 4.29 15.56
C GLU A 77 -1.06 3.10 14.77
N ILE A 78 -1.45 3.35 13.52
CA ILE A 78 -1.82 2.31 12.55
C ILE A 78 -0.82 2.31 11.41
N LYS A 79 -0.22 1.15 11.15
CA LYS A 79 0.67 0.87 10.03
C LYS A 79 0.04 -0.15 9.10
N PHE A 80 0.42 -0.09 7.84
CA PHE A 80 0.03 -1.05 6.83
C PHE A 80 1.26 -1.80 6.33
N LYS A 81 1.06 -3.04 5.92
CA LYS A 81 2.11 -3.87 5.32
C LYS A 81 1.50 -4.78 4.27
N VAL A 82 2.13 -4.85 3.10
CA VAL A 82 1.77 -5.85 2.09
C VAL A 82 2.16 -7.25 2.60
N ALA A 83 1.15 -8.10 2.82
CA ALA A 83 1.33 -9.45 3.35
C ALA A 83 0.20 -10.38 2.90
N SER A 84 0.49 -11.68 2.81
CA SER A 84 -0.52 -12.72 2.59
C SER A 84 -0.86 -13.37 3.93
N GLU A 85 -2.14 -13.65 4.17
CA GLU A 85 -2.59 -14.33 5.39
C GLU A 85 -2.16 -15.82 5.39
N LEU A 86 -1.90 -16.41 4.22
CA LEU A 86 -1.35 -17.76 4.10
C LEU A 86 0.17 -17.75 4.32
N GLY A 87 0.56 -18.07 5.56
CA GLY A 87 1.85 -18.68 5.86
C GLY A 87 2.98 -17.70 6.18
N LYS A 88 3.48 -17.80 7.41
CA LYS A 88 4.77 -17.26 7.83
C LYS A 88 5.88 -17.95 7.03
N ASP A 89 6.33 -17.35 5.93
CA ASP A 89 7.71 -17.46 5.44
C ASP A 89 7.94 -16.45 4.30
N GLN A 90 9.08 -15.76 4.31
CA GLN A 90 9.63 -14.96 3.17
C GLN A 90 9.08 -13.55 2.87
N ILE A 91 9.05 -12.61 3.83
CA ILE A 91 9.40 -11.20 3.51
C ILE A 91 10.37 -10.69 4.58
N LYS A 92 11.60 -11.20 4.56
CA LYS A 92 12.78 -10.47 5.07
C LYS A 92 13.16 -9.40 4.05
N ASP A 93 13.39 -8.19 4.55
CA ASP A 93 14.21 -7.16 3.90
C ASP A 93 13.87 -6.77 2.44
N ARG A 94 12.91 -5.85 2.27
CA ARG A 94 13.11 -4.80 1.25
C ARG A 94 13.65 -3.56 1.95
N LYS A 95 14.93 -3.62 2.33
CA LYS A 95 15.72 -2.40 2.49
C LYS A 95 15.69 -1.67 1.15
N THR A 96 15.35 -0.40 1.21
CA THR A 96 15.50 0.60 0.16
C THR A 96 16.87 0.44 -0.52
N LYS A 97 16.93 -0.18 -1.70
CA LYS A 97 18.11 -0.04 -2.56
C LYS A 97 18.01 1.32 -3.23
N VAL A 98 18.64 2.27 -2.58
CA VAL A 98 19.08 3.54 -3.14
C VAL A 98 19.70 3.27 -4.51
N ILE A 99 19.06 3.72 -5.60
CA ILE A 99 19.68 3.80 -6.92
C ILE A 99 20.21 5.22 -7.06
N HIS A 100 21.40 5.48 -6.52
CA HIS A 100 22.24 6.51 -7.08
C HIS A 100 23.69 6.03 -7.05
N ASN A 101 24.28 5.92 -8.23
CA ASN A 101 25.70 6.14 -8.39
C ASN A 101 25.87 7.23 -9.46
N PRO A 102 26.64 8.30 -9.19
CA PRO A 102 26.93 9.30 -10.20
C PRO A 102 27.76 8.65 -11.31
N VAL A 103 27.32 8.82 -12.55
CA VAL A 103 28.16 8.48 -13.71
C VAL A 103 29.12 9.64 -13.91
N ASP A 104 30.38 9.47 -13.52
CA ASP A 104 31.45 10.40 -13.87
C ASP A 104 32.51 9.65 -14.70
N ASN A 105 32.48 9.97 -16.00
CA ASN A 105 33.53 10.06 -17.01
C ASN A 105 34.63 8.98 -17.14
N SER A 106 34.76 8.40 -18.34
CA SER A 106 35.75 8.80 -19.37
C SER A 106 35.91 7.69 -20.42
N ASP A 107 35.66 8.02 -21.70
CA ASP A 107 36.57 7.78 -22.83
C ASP A 107 35.89 7.96 -24.20
N THR A 108 36.20 9.11 -24.79
CA THR A 108 36.59 9.32 -26.20
C THR A 108 35.95 8.44 -27.29
N PHE A 109 34.90 8.97 -27.94
CA PHE A 109 34.74 8.81 -29.38
C PHE A 109 34.50 10.17 -30.02
N SER A 110 35.58 10.81 -30.46
CA SER A 110 35.50 11.85 -31.47
C SER A 110 35.12 11.21 -32.80
N HIS A 111 33.92 11.48 -33.31
CA HIS A 111 33.66 11.60 -34.74
C HIS A 111 32.78 12.82 -34.97
N SER A 112 33.37 13.77 -35.70
CA SER A 112 32.84 15.04 -36.12
C SER A 112 31.67 14.93 -37.11
N GLY A 113 30.61 15.71 -36.86
CA GLY A 113 29.74 16.34 -37.88
C GLY A 113 28.62 15.50 -38.49
N GLN A 114 27.36 15.80 -38.19
CA GLN A 114 26.50 16.76 -38.93
C GLN A 114 25.14 16.92 -38.23
N PRO A 115 24.47 18.10 -38.30
CA PRO A 115 23.18 18.33 -37.64
C PRO A 115 21.97 18.12 -38.57
N VAL A 116 20.88 17.68 -37.94
CA VAL A 116 19.44 17.89 -38.22
C VAL A 116 18.81 17.40 -39.55
N ASP A 117 17.92 16.42 -39.42
CA ASP A 117 16.57 16.49 -40.01
C ASP A 117 15.54 15.86 -39.05
N ASN A 118 14.59 16.67 -38.60
CA ASN A 118 13.46 16.23 -37.78
C ASN A 118 12.20 16.44 -38.61
N SER A 119 11.73 15.37 -39.26
CA SER A 119 10.45 15.39 -39.97
C SER A 119 9.70 14.07 -39.81
N GLN A 120 8.58 14.21 -39.08
CA GLN A 120 7.33 13.42 -39.13
C GLN A 120 7.25 12.09 -38.35
N ASN A 121 6.53 12.13 -37.21
CA ASN A 121 5.18 11.56 -37.07
C ASN A 121 4.58 11.98 -35.70
N LYS A 122 3.88 13.13 -35.58
CA LYS A 122 2.43 13.36 -35.75
C LYS A 122 1.52 12.47 -34.88
N ASP A 123 0.99 13.13 -33.85
CA ASP A 123 -0.39 13.07 -33.35
C ASP A 123 -1.00 11.75 -32.84
N LEU A 124 -1.09 11.63 -31.52
CA LEU A 124 -2.23 11.00 -30.85
C LEU A 124 -2.72 11.92 -29.71
N LYS A 125 -3.67 12.80 -30.06
CA LYS A 125 -4.50 13.51 -29.09
C LYS A 125 -5.50 12.53 -28.49
N ILE A 126 -5.41 12.26 -27.19
CA ILE A 126 -6.49 11.61 -26.44
C ILE A 126 -7.33 12.70 -25.81
N SER A 127 -8.52 12.94 -26.36
CA SER A 127 -9.55 13.80 -25.78
C SER A 127 -10.38 13.02 -24.77
N TYR A 128 -10.44 13.48 -23.52
CA TYR A 128 -11.43 13.04 -22.53
C TYR A 128 -12.65 13.98 -22.59
N ALA A 129 -13.83 13.42 -22.82
CA ALA A 129 -15.11 14.11 -22.67
C ALA A 129 -15.69 13.81 -21.28
N PHE A 130 -16.17 14.86 -20.62
CA PHE A 130 -17.00 14.81 -19.40
C PHE A 130 -18.46 14.55 -19.76
#